data_AF-A0A2N2DNX1-F1
#
_entry.id   AF-A0A2N2DNX1-F1
#
_cell.length_a   1.000
_cell.length_b   1.000
_cell.length_c   1.000
_cell.angle_alpha   90.00
_cell.angle_beta   90.00
_cell.angle_gamma   90.00
#
_symmetry.space_group_name_H-M   'P 1'
#
loop_
_entity.id
_entity.type
_entity.pdbx_description
1 polymer ?
#
loop_
_entity_poly.entity_id
_entity_poly.type
_entity_poly.pdbx_seq_one_letter_code
_entity_poly.pdbx_strand_id
1 'polypeptide(L)'
;MIDQLIDKIRETGNPSVVGLDPTPAMIPEYLKRQMYRQYGQTPEAVAAIFTAFNRLVIEQIWDLIPAVKPQIAMYEQYGIPGLTSYMETIRYAKSKGLIVIGDIKRGDIGSTAAAYASHIGGVEIEGVRHDLWKEDAITVNPYFGTDGIQPFVAACKGRGIFVLIRSSNPGSAELQELETGGEAMYLKVADLVAEWGKDLIGQHGYSEVGAVVGATWPEQGSALRERLPNT
;
A
#
# COMPACT_ATOMS: atom_id res chain seq x y z
N MET A 1 -4.81 -7.71 -10.32
CA MET A 1 -3.51 -7.21 -9.80
C MET A 1 -2.66 -8.33 -9.24
N ILE A 2 -3.20 -9.19 -8.37
CA ILE A 2 -2.38 -10.18 -7.65
C ILE A 2 -1.67 -11.17 -8.59
N ASP A 3 -2.35 -11.62 -9.66
CA ASP A 3 -1.73 -12.50 -10.64
C ASP A 3 -0.55 -11.82 -11.36
N GLN A 4 -0.69 -10.53 -11.72
CA GLN A 4 0.38 -9.75 -12.33
C GLN A 4 1.57 -9.55 -11.38
N LEU A 5 1.31 -9.42 -10.08
CA LEU A 5 2.37 -9.38 -9.07
C LEU A 5 3.13 -10.71 -9.03
N ILE A 6 2.42 -11.84 -9.01
CA ILE A 6 3.04 -13.18 -9.03
C ILE A 6 3.85 -13.40 -10.31
N ASP A 7 3.32 -13.01 -11.47
CA ASP A 7 4.04 -13.11 -12.74
C ASP A 7 5.34 -12.30 -12.70
N LYS A 8 5.29 -11.06 -12.19
CA LYS A 8 6.49 -10.23 -12.04
C LYS A 8 7.50 -10.80 -11.04
N ILE A 9 7.04 -11.41 -9.95
CA ILE A 9 7.92 -12.09 -9.01
C ILE A 9 8.68 -13.22 -9.72
N ARG A 10 7.99 -13.99 -10.57
CA ARG A 10 8.61 -15.06 -11.38
C ARG A 10 9.57 -14.51 -12.43
N GLU A 11 9.19 -13.44 -13.13
CA GLU A 11 10.03 -12.78 -14.16
C GLU A 11 11.33 -12.22 -13.56
N THR A 12 11.23 -11.56 -12.42
CA THR A 12 12.39 -10.94 -11.74
C THR A 12 13.16 -11.92 -10.84
N GLY A 13 12.58 -13.07 -10.52
CA GLY A 13 13.12 -14.00 -9.53
C GLY A 13 13.22 -13.41 -8.12
N ASN A 14 12.45 -12.34 -7.84
CA ASN A 14 12.62 -11.52 -6.64
C ASN A 14 11.25 -11.11 -6.06
N PRO A 15 10.91 -11.47 -4.82
CA PRO A 15 9.66 -11.04 -4.19
C PRO A 15 9.76 -9.68 -3.47
N SER A 16 10.92 -9.01 -3.52
CA SER A 16 11.16 -7.80 -2.74
C SER A 16 10.30 -6.63 -3.21
N VAL A 17 9.72 -5.90 -2.26
CA VAL A 17 9.00 -4.66 -2.51
C VAL A 17 9.77 -3.50 -1.88
N VAL A 18 10.20 -2.53 -2.69
CA VAL A 18 10.96 -1.38 -2.19
C VAL A 18 10.01 -0.31 -1.67
N GLY A 19 10.21 0.10 -0.41
CA GLY A 19 9.51 1.24 0.18
C GLY A 19 10.01 2.57 -0.41
N LEU A 20 9.08 3.44 -0.81
CA LEU A 20 9.40 4.78 -1.33
C LEU A 20 8.94 5.83 -0.32
N ASP A 21 9.64 5.85 0.81
CA ASP A 21 9.26 6.56 2.03
C ASP A 21 10.29 7.68 2.32
N PRO A 22 10.45 8.67 1.43
CA PRO A 22 11.51 9.66 1.55
C PRO A 22 11.32 10.50 2.82
N THR A 23 12.43 10.74 3.51
CA THR A 23 12.51 11.72 4.59
C THR A 23 13.65 12.69 4.30
N PRO A 24 13.62 13.94 4.81
CA PRO A 24 14.70 14.90 4.57
C PRO A 24 16.09 14.36 4.97
N ALA A 25 16.18 13.42 5.91
CA ALA A 25 17.44 12.81 6.33
C ALA A 25 18.06 11.89 5.27
N MET A 26 17.23 11.23 4.44
CA MET A 26 17.68 10.32 3.38
C MET A 26 18.17 11.05 2.13
N ILE A 27 17.76 12.30 1.94
CA ILE A 27 17.99 13.02 0.70
C ILE A 27 19.45 13.50 0.61
N PRO A 28 20.15 13.22 -0.51
CA PRO A 28 21.47 13.78 -0.79
C PRO A 28 21.48 15.30 -0.77
N GLU A 29 22.52 15.87 -0.17
CA GLU A 29 22.60 17.31 0.06
C GLU A 29 22.63 18.14 -1.23
N TYR A 30 23.20 17.59 -2.32
CA TYR A 30 23.20 18.27 -3.62
C TYR A 30 21.78 18.49 -4.16
N LEU A 31 20.89 17.51 -3.96
CA LEU A 31 19.51 17.55 -4.45
C LEU A 31 18.68 18.57 -3.66
N LYS A 32 18.88 18.62 -2.34
CA LYS A 32 18.28 19.66 -1.48
C LYS A 32 18.70 21.05 -1.94
N ARG A 33 20.01 21.28 -2.09
CA ARG A 33 20.54 22.59 -2.52
C ARG A 33 19.99 23.02 -3.87
N GLN A 34 19.89 22.09 -4.82
CA GLN A 34 19.34 22.37 -6.14
C GLN A 34 17.88 22.85 -6.04
N MET A 35 17.02 22.12 -5.33
CA MET A 35 15.60 22.45 -5.25
C MET A 35 15.34 23.69 -4.38
N TYR A 36 16.09 23.88 -3.28
CA TYR A 36 15.97 25.09 -2.47
C TYR A 36 16.39 26.36 -3.21
N ARG A 37 17.36 26.28 -4.14
CA ARG A 37 17.69 27.42 -5.00
C ARG A 37 16.56 27.80 -5.96
N GLN A 38 15.77 26.81 -6.40
CA GLN A 38 14.70 27.04 -7.37
C GLN A 38 13.38 27.43 -6.72
N TYR A 39 13.00 26.77 -5.62
CA TYR A 39 11.68 26.87 -5.01
C TYR A 39 11.69 27.51 -3.61
N GLY A 40 12.88 27.86 -3.08
CA GLY A 40 13.05 28.28 -1.69
C GLY A 40 12.93 27.11 -0.71
N GLN A 41 12.84 27.41 0.58
CA GLN A 41 12.63 26.41 1.64
C GLN A 41 11.12 26.22 1.89
N THR A 42 10.44 25.62 0.92
CA THR A 42 8.98 25.53 0.86
C THR A 42 8.51 24.07 0.75
N PRO A 43 7.23 23.76 1.05
CA PRO A 43 6.66 22.44 0.79
C PRO A 43 6.80 22.00 -0.68
N GLU A 44 6.71 22.93 -1.63
CA GLU A 44 6.94 22.69 -3.06
C GLU A 44 8.37 22.22 -3.33
N ALA A 45 9.35 22.81 -2.65
CA ALA A 45 10.74 22.36 -2.76
C ALA A 45 10.90 20.94 -2.24
N VAL A 46 10.30 20.60 -1.09
CA VAL A 46 10.36 19.24 -0.53
C VAL A 46 9.67 18.22 -1.44
N ALA A 47 8.51 18.57 -1.99
CA ALA A 47 7.80 17.73 -2.96
C ALA A 47 8.64 17.47 -4.23
N ALA A 48 9.31 18.50 -4.76
CA ALA A 48 10.22 18.36 -5.90
C ALA A 48 11.43 17.48 -5.56
N ILE A 49 12.00 17.65 -4.35
CA ILE A 49 13.09 16.81 -3.83
C ILE A 49 12.66 15.35 -3.77
N PHE A 50 11.50 15.06 -3.17
CA PHE A 50 11.01 13.69 -2.97
C PHE A 50 10.75 13.00 -4.30
N THR A 51 10.09 13.70 -5.23
CA THR A 51 9.87 13.19 -6.58
C THR A 51 11.18 12.88 -7.29
N ALA A 52 12.15 13.81 -7.27
CA ALA A 52 13.45 13.60 -7.92
C ALA A 52 14.23 12.44 -7.28
N PHE A 53 14.24 12.36 -5.95
CA PHE A 53 14.92 11.29 -5.22
C PHE A 53 14.32 9.92 -5.52
N ASN A 54 12.99 9.78 -5.45
CA ASN A 54 12.35 8.50 -5.74
C ASN A 54 12.46 8.10 -7.21
N ARG A 55 12.48 9.06 -8.15
CA ARG A 55 12.78 8.75 -9.55
C ARG A 55 14.17 8.14 -9.69
N LEU A 56 15.19 8.70 -9.02
CA LEU A 56 16.54 8.13 -9.02
C LEU A 56 16.56 6.72 -8.42
N VAL A 57 15.85 6.48 -7.32
CA VAL A 57 15.72 5.15 -6.73
C VAL A 57 15.06 4.17 -7.71
N ILE A 58 13.92 4.55 -8.29
CA ILE A 58 13.19 3.72 -9.27
C ILE A 58 14.07 3.37 -10.47
N GLU A 59 14.84 4.32 -11.02
CA GLU A 59 15.75 4.07 -12.14
C GLU A 59 16.78 2.97 -11.87
N GLN A 60 17.19 2.77 -10.62
CA GLN A 60 18.18 1.77 -10.26
C GLN A 60 17.60 0.39 -9.97
N ILE A 61 16.28 0.27 -9.80
CA ILE A 61 15.66 -0.95 -9.27
C ILE A 61 14.54 -1.50 -10.14
N TRP A 62 14.01 -0.75 -11.10
CA TRP A 62 12.74 -1.08 -11.75
C TRP A 62 12.73 -2.42 -12.50
N ASP A 63 13.89 -2.88 -12.96
CA ASP A 63 14.10 -4.16 -13.65
C ASP A 63 14.51 -5.31 -12.70
N LEU A 64 14.72 -5.01 -11.41
CA LEU A 64 15.18 -5.96 -10.39
C LEU A 64 14.06 -6.42 -9.44
N ILE A 65 12.96 -5.66 -9.35
CA ILE A 65 11.87 -5.91 -8.39
C ILE A 65 10.50 -5.85 -9.07
N PRO A 66 9.50 -6.56 -8.53
CA PRO A 66 8.15 -6.57 -9.08
C PRO A 66 7.34 -5.31 -8.73
N ALA A 67 7.61 -4.70 -7.57
CA ALA A 67 6.74 -3.70 -7.00
C ALA A 67 7.46 -2.67 -6.10
N VAL A 68 6.84 -1.51 -5.95
CA VAL A 68 7.20 -0.48 -4.98
C VAL A 68 6.02 -0.12 -4.09
N LYS A 69 6.31 0.39 -2.89
CA LYS A 69 5.30 0.71 -1.89
C LYS A 69 5.53 2.10 -1.27
N PRO A 70 4.99 3.19 -1.86
CA PRO A 70 5.10 4.52 -1.26
C PRO A 70 4.20 4.68 -0.02
N GLN A 71 4.73 5.24 1.06
CA GLN A 71 3.99 5.59 2.29
C GLN A 71 3.42 7.01 2.20
N ILE A 72 2.10 7.14 2.02
CA ILE A 72 1.44 8.44 1.79
C ILE A 72 1.71 9.47 2.90
N ALA A 73 1.88 9.03 4.15
CA ALA A 73 2.16 9.95 5.28
C ALA A 73 3.45 10.76 5.10
N MET A 74 4.45 10.23 4.38
CA MET A 74 5.69 10.97 4.08
C MET A 74 5.41 12.18 3.17
N TYR A 75 4.38 12.09 2.35
CA TYR A 75 4.00 13.11 1.38
C TYR A 75 2.92 14.05 1.94
N GLU A 76 1.87 13.47 2.53
CA GLU A 76 0.67 14.17 3.02
C GLU A 76 0.99 15.26 4.06
N GLN A 77 2.06 15.09 4.85
CA GLN A 77 2.52 16.10 5.81
C GLN A 77 2.91 17.44 5.17
N TYR A 78 3.18 17.47 3.87
CA TYR A 78 3.50 18.68 3.10
C TYR A 78 2.29 19.22 2.31
N GLY A 79 1.08 18.75 2.60
CA GLY A 79 -0.15 19.21 1.97
C GLY A 79 -0.25 18.86 0.48
N ILE A 80 -0.90 19.74 -0.30
CA ILE A 80 -1.16 19.52 -1.73
C ILE A 80 0.13 19.34 -2.55
N PRO A 81 1.22 20.10 -2.35
CA PRO A 81 2.49 19.83 -3.02
C PRO A 81 3.00 18.41 -2.77
N GLY A 82 2.93 17.94 -1.52
CA GLY A 82 3.32 16.59 -1.15
C GLY A 82 2.48 15.53 -1.86
N LEU A 83 1.14 15.66 -1.83
CA LEU A 83 0.25 14.75 -2.55
C LEU A 83 0.50 14.76 -4.07
N THR A 84 0.85 15.91 -4.64
CA THR A 84 1.26 15.99 -6.05
C THR A 84 2.53 15.17 -6.30
N SER A 85 3.53 15.28 -5.42
CA SER A 85 4.75 14.44 -5.46
C SER A 85 4.45 12.95 -5.32
N TYR A 86 3.50 12.56 -4.45
CA TYR A 86 3.05 11.17 -4.31
C TYR A 86 2.52 10.64 -5.64
N MET A 87 1.58 11.36 -6.26
CA MET A 87 0.99 10.98 -7.55
C MET A 87 2.04 10.94 -8.67
N GLU A 88 2.98 11.88 -8.70
CA GLU A 88 4.07 11.86 -9.69
C GLU A 88 5.03 10.69 -9.50
N THR A 89 5.35 10.34 -8.26
CA THR A 89 6.18 9.16 -7.93
C THR A 89 5.50 7.88 -8.41
N ILE A 90 4.20 7.73 -8.15
CA ILE A 90 3.41 6.59 -8.60
C ILE A 90 3.37 6.51 -10.12
N ARG A 91 3.04 7.61 -10.81
CA ARG A 91 3.00 7.64 -12.28
C ARG A 91 4.34 7.22 -12.89
N TYR A 92 5.45 7.62 -12.27
CA TYR A 92 6.78 7.22 -12.72
C TYR A 92 7.07 5.72 -12.50
N ALA A 93 6.73 5.19 -11.33
CA ALA A 93 6.86 3.75 -11.09
C ALA A 93 6.02 2.94 -12.07
N LYS A 94 4.78 3.38 -12.34
CA LYS A 94 3.90 2.76 -13.34
C LYS A 94 4.45 2.85 -14.76
N SER A 95 5.09 3.96 -15.16
CA SER A 95 5.69 4.07 -16.49
C SER A 95 6.90 3.15 -16.68
N LYS A 96 7.54 2.72 -15.59
CA LYS A 96 8.57 1.67 -15.57
C LYS A 96 8.01 0.25 -15.44
N GLY A 97 6.69 0.10 -15.47
CA GLY A 97 6.02 -1.19 -15.42
C GLY A 97 6.00 -1.84 -14.02
N LEU A 98 6.31 -1.10 -12.95
CA LEU A 98 6.23 -1.63 -11.59
C LEU A 98 4.78 -1.74 -11.11
N ILE A 99 4.49 -2.72 -10.27
CA ILE A 99 3.28 -2.73 -9.44
C ILE A 99 3.45 -1.71 -8.32
N VAL A 100 2.40 -0.95 -8.03
CA VAL A 100 2.41 0.08 -6.98
C VAL A 100 1.42 -0.27 -5.89
N ILE A 101 1.93 -0.39 -4.66
CA ILE A 101 1.14 -0.63 -3.45
C ILE A 101 1.09 0.66 -2.63
N GLY A 102 -0.02 1.37 -2.61
CA GLY A 102 -0.19 2.56 -1.78
C GLY A 102 -0.30 2.21 -0.31
N ASP A 103 0.72 2.53 0.49
CA ASP A 103 0.67 2.25 1.92
C ASP A 103 -0.04 3.40 2.66
N ILE A 104 -1.37 3.38 2.61
CA ILE A 104 -2.24 4.47 3.05
C ILE A 104 -3.07 4.16 4.31
N LYS A 105 -3.18 2.88 4.69
CA LYS A 105 -3.83 2.38 5.91
C LYS A 105 -5.22 2.95 6.17
N ARG A 106 -6.01 3.21 5.12
CA ARG A 106 -7.34 3.81 5.24
C ARG A 106 -8.33 2.84 5.90
N GLY A 107 -9.31 3.38 6.60
CA GLY A 107 -10.38 2.62 7.24
C GLY A 107 -11.37 3.61 7.86
N ASP A 108 -12.66 3.38 7.65
CA ASP A 108 -13.76 4.18 8.16
C ASP A 108 -15.06 3.35 8.07
N ILE A 109 -16.22 3.97 8.28
CA ILE A 109 -17.54 3.34 8.16
C ILE A 109 -18.33 3.87 6.95
N GLY A 110 -19.24 3.03 6.44
CA GLY A 110 -20.29 3.42 5.49
C GLY A 110 -19.80 4.24 4.29
N SER A 111 -20.41 5.41 4.08
CA SER A 111 -20.09 6.29 2.94
C SER A 111 -18.66 6.82 2.96
N THR A 112 -18.06 6.99 4.14
CA THR A 112 -16.68 7.49 4.23
C THR A 112 -15.68 6.43 3.79
N ALA A 113 -15.91 5.16 4.16
CA ALA A 113 -15.12 4.04 3.63
C ALA A 113 -15.23 3.95 2.11
N ALA A 114 -16.42 4.16 1.54
CA ALA A 114 -16.62 4.23 0.09
C ALA A 114 -15.85 5.38 -0.56
N ALA A 115 -15.78 6.56 0.08
CA ALA A 115 -14.97 7.67 -0.40
C ALA A 115 -13.47 7.33 -0.38
N TYR A 116 -12.96 6.68 0.67
CA TYR A 116 -11.58 6.21 0.71
C TYR A 116 -11.28 5.09 -0.31
N ALA A 117 -12.25 4.23 -0.61
CA ALA A 117 -12.10 3.19 -1.63
C ALA A 117 -11.86 3.77 -3.04
N SER A 118 -12.10 5.07 -3.27
CA SER A 118 -11.74 5.76 -4.52
C SER A 118 -10.23 5.74 -4.84
N HIS A 119 -9.36 5.46 -3.86
CA HIS A 119 -7.93 5.19 -4.10
C HIS A 119 -7.71 4.05 -5.12
N ILE A 120 -8.55 3.02 -5.05
CA ILE A 120 -8.51 1.88 -5.98
C ILE A 120 -9.65 1.92 -7.00
N GLY A 121 -10.85 2.35 -6.59
CA GLY A 121 -12.02 2.43 -7.45
C GLY A 121 -11.98 3.58 -8.45
N GLY A 122 -11.19 4.62 -8.19
CA GLY A 122 -11.33 5.91 -8.87
C GLY A 122 -12.62 6.63 -8.48
N VAL A 123 -12.89 7.74 -9.17
CA VAL A 123 -14.11 8.53 -9.02
C VAL A 123 -14.86 8.59 -10.35
N GLU A 124 -16.18 8.75 -10.29
CA GLU A 124 -17.01 8.98 -11.48
C GLU A 124 -17.60 10.37 -11.42
N ILE A 125 -17.47 11.13 -12.51
CA ILE A 125 -17.99 12.49 -12.64
C ILE A 125 -18.81 12.51 -13.92
N GLU A 126 -20.13 12.66 -13.80
CA GLU A 126 -21.06 12.70 -14.95
C GLU A 126 -20.86 11.52 -15.93
N GLY A 127 -20.71 10.31 -15.40
CA GLY A 127 -20.49 9.08 -16.20
C GLY A 127 -19.07 8.88 -16.72
N VAL A 128 -18.13 9.79 -16.43
CA VAL A 128 -16.72 9.66 -16.80
C VAL A 128 -15.92 9.18 -15.60
N ARG A 129 -15.26 8.02 -15.75
CA ARG A 129 -14.41 7.45 -14.71
C ARG A 129 -13.00 8.02 -14.74
N HIS A 130 -12.53 8.48 -13.58
CA HIS A 130 -11.20 9.01 -13.36
C HIS A 130 -10.47 8.16 -12.32
N ASP A 131 -9.38 7.54 -12.75
CA ASP A 131 -8.43 6.86 -11.87
C ASP A 131 -7.27 7.81 -11.58
N LEU A 132 -7.40 8.55 -10.48
CA LEU A 132 -6.50 9.64 -10.10
C LEU A 132 -5.19 9.10 -9.51
N TRP A 133 -5.27 8.06 -8.70
CA TRP A 133 -4.18 7.60 -7.85
C TRP A 133 -3.26 6.58 -8.53
N LYS A 134 -3.77 5.79 -9.50
CA LYS A 134 -3.00 4.80 -10.26
C LYS A 134 -2.38 3.66 -9.44
N GLU A 135 -2.74 3.53 -8.16
CA GLU A 135 -2.32 2.43 -7.28
C GLU A 135 -2.93 1.11 -7.76
N ASP A 136 -2.15 0.03 -7.74
CA ASP A 136 -2.64 -1.32 -8.08
C ASP A 136 -3.21 -2.02 -6.84
N ALA A 137 -2.65 -1.71 -5.67
CA ALA A 137 -3.17 -2.15 -4.39
C ALA A 137 -2.99 -1.07 -3.31
N ILE A 138 -3.72 -1.17 -2.22
CA ILE A 138 -3.57 -0.27 -1.06
C ILE A 138 -3.57 -1.02 0.28
N THR A 139 -2.98 -0.44 1.32
CA THR A 139 -3.15 -0.96 2.68
C THR A 139 -4.41 -0.40 3.35
N VAL A 140 -5.13 -1.24 4.09
CA VAL A 140 -6.36 -0.86 4.81
C VAL A 140 -6.35 -1.34 6.26
N ASN A 141 -7.05 -0.61 7.13
CA ASN A 141 -7.19 -0.93 8.55
C ASN A 141 -8.54 -1.62 8.82
N PRO A 142 -8.56 -2.87 9.34
CA PRO A 142 -9.79 -3.63 9.56
C PRO A 142 -10.55 -3.27 10.84
N TYR A 143 -10.10 -2.27 11.60
CA TYR A 143 -10.63 -1.99 12.95
C TYR A 143 -12.16 -1.81 12.98
N PHE A 144 -12.75 -1.23 11.93
CA PHE A 144 -14.19 -1.01 11.84
C PHE A 144 -14.99 -2.27 11.47
N GLY A 145 -14.33 -3.39 11.18
CA GLY A 145 -14.98 -4.64 10.81
C GLY A 145 -15.38 -4.72 9.33
N THR A 146 -16.27 -5.66 9.03
CA THR A 146 -16.65 -6.03 7.66
C THR A 146 -17.27 -4.88 6.88
N ASP A 147 -18.15 -4.09 7.49
CA ASP A 147 -18.79 -2.94 6.86
C ASP A 147 -17.80 -1.81 6.53
N GLY A 148 -16.71 -1.68 7.29
CA GLY A 148 -15.60 -0.79 6.96
C GLY A 148 -14.71 -1.29 5.82
N ILE A 149 -14.62 -2.60 5.61
CA ILE A 149 -13.74 -3.22 4.59
C ILE A 149 -14.45 -3.49 3.26
N GLN A 150 -15.73 -3.86 3.29
CA GLN A 150 -16.51 -4.21 2.11
C GLN A 150 -16.43 -3.17 0.97
N PRO A 151 -16.47 -1.84 1.23
CA PRO A 151 -16.32 -0.85 0.15
C PRO A 151 -15.00 -0.96 -0.61
N PHE A 152 -13.91 -1.30 0.09
CA PHE A 152 -12.61 -1.52 -0.53
C PHE A 152 -12.58 -2.82 -1.32
N VAL A 153 -13.11 -3.91 -0.76
CA VAL A 153 -13.24 -5.21 -1.46
C VAL A 153 -14.06 -5.05 -2.76
N ALA A 154 -15.18 -4.33 -2.71
CA ALA A 154 -16.01 -4.08 -3.89
C ALA A 154 -15.30 -3.26 -4.98
N ALA A 155 -14.29 -2.47 -4.61
CA ALA A 155 -13.48 -1.69 -5.54
C ALA A 155 -12.31 -2.50 -6.14
N CYS A 156 -12.00 -3.69 -5.62
CA CYS A 156 -11.04 -4.64 -6.18
C CYS A 156 -11.57 -5.24 -7.49
N LYS A 157 -11.29 -4.58 -8.61
CA LYS A 157 -11.64 -5.02 -9.98
C LYS A 157 -10.38 -5.19 -10.80
N GLY A 158 -9.57 -6.21 -10.48
CA GLY A 158 -8.21 -6.31 -11.01
C GLY A 158 -7.21 -5.45 -10.23
N ARG A 159 -7.60 -4.96 -9.04
CA ARG A 159 -6.82 -4.23 -8.04
C ARG A 159 -7.00 -4.91 -6.70
N GLY A 160 -6.18 -4.60 -5.70
CA GLY A 160 -6.31 -5.28 -4.41
C GLY A 160 -6.12 -4.41 -3.19
N ILE A 161 -6.26 -5.05 -2.04
CA ILE A 161 -6.01 -4.47 -0.73
C ILE A 161 -5.14 -5.38 0.11
N PHE A 162 -4.33 -4.81 0.99
CA PHE A 162 -3.61 -5.54 2.03
C PHE A 162 -4.12 -5.09 3.40
N VAL A 163 -4.77 -5.99 4.11
CA VAL A 163 -5.39 -5.70 5.41
C VAL A 163 -4.37 -5.81 6.53
N LEU A 164 -4.31 -4.82 7.43
CA LEU A 164 -3.44 -4.86 8.60
C LEU A 164 -3.88 -5.96 9.59
N ILE A 165 -3.08 -7.02 9.71
CA ILE A 165 -3.38 -8.13 10.64
C ILE A 165 -2.43 -8.11 11.84
N ARG A 166 -1.12 -8.11 11.57
CA ARG A 166 -0.08 -8.11 12.60
C ARG A 166 1.00 -7.09 12.26
N SER A 167 1.09 -5.99 12.99
CA SER A 167 2.07 -4.93 12.72
C SER A 167 3.38 -5.12 13.49
N SER A 168 4.46 -4.51 13.01
CA SER A 168 5.81 -4.66 13.58
C SER A 168 6.11 -3.77 14.80
N ASN A 169 5.23 -2.81 15.11
CA ASN A 169 5.47 -1.85 16.19
C ASN A 169 5.27 -2.48 17.59
N PRO A 170 6.00 -2.05 18.63
CA PRO A 170 5.87 -2.64 19.98
C PRO A 170 4.44 -2.60 20.56
N GLY A 171 3.74 -1.47 20.43
CA GLY A 171 2.36 -1.32 20.95
C GLY A 171 1.28 -2.12 20.21
N SER A 172 1.65 -2.87 19.17
CA SER A 172 0.70 -3.71 18.42
C SER A 172 0.03 -4.77 19.29
N ALA A 173 0.74 -5.31 20.29
CA ALA A 173 0.24 -6.34 21.20
C ALA A 173 -0.94 -5.86 22.06
N GLU A 174 -1.07 -4.54 22.30
CA GLU A 174 -2.15 -3.96 23.13
C GLU A 174 -3.55 -4.32 22.61
N LEU A 175 -3.69 -4.48 21.30
CA LEU A 175 -4.95 -4.87 20.66
C LEU A 175 -4.83 -6.22 19.95
N GLN A 176 -3.77 -6.42 19.15
CA GLN A 176 -3.67 -7.55 18.24
C GLN A 176 -3.51 -8.89 18.99
N GLU A 177 -2.92 -8.88 20.18
CA GLU A 177 -2.71 -10.07 21.01
C GLU A 177 -3.76 -10.24 22.12
N LEU A 178 -4.80 -9.40 22.16
CA LEU A 178 -5.93 -9.64 23.06
C LEU A 178 -6.57 -10.99 22.75
N GLU A 179 -6.78 -11.79 23.80
CA GLU A 179 -7.45 -13.08 23.66
C GLU A 179 -8.95 -12.89 23.47
N THR A 180 -9.49 -13.50 22.42
CA THR A 180 -10.91 -13.48 22.07
C THR A 180 -11.34 -14.90 21.70
N GLY A 181 -12.17 -15.52 22.56
CA GLY A 181 -12.62 -16.89 22.34
C GLY A 181 -11.48 -17.93 22.27
N GLY A 182 -10.43 -17.74 23.08
CA GLY A 182 -9.29 -18.67 23.19
C GLY A 182 -8.19 -18.48 22.14
N GLU A 183 -8.27 -17.48 21.27
CA GLU A 183 -7.23 -17.14 20.29
C GLU A 183 -6.94 -15.63 20.30
N ALA A 184 -5.75 -15.24 19.86
CA ALA A 184 -5.40 -13.83 19.68
C ALA A 184 -6.28 -13.15 18.63
N MET A 185 -6.66 -11.89 18.86
CA MET A 185 -7.53 -11.10 17.98
C MET A 185 -7.03 -11.07 16.53
N TYR A 186 -5.71 -10.97 16.30
CA TYR A 186 -5.15 -10.94 14.95
C TYR A 186 -5.48 -12.21 14.14
N LEU A 187 -5.64 -13.36 14.78
CA LEU A 187 -6.02 -14.61 14.11
C LEU A 187 -7.49 -14.59 13.67
N LYS A 188 -8.36 -13.95 14.44
CA LYS A 188 -9.76 -13.72 14.02
C LYS A 188 -9.84 -12.76 12.84
N VAL A 189 -8.99 -11.73 12.82
CA VAL A 189 -8.87 -10.82 11.66
C VAL A 189 -8.37 -11.58 10.43
N ALA A 190 -7.45 -12.54 10.58
CA ALA A 190 -7.04 -13.41 9.48
C ALA A 190 -8.22 -14.19 8.89
N ASP A 191 -9.06 -14.81 9.73
CA ASP A 191 -10.25 -15.52 9.24
C ASP A 191 -11.19 -14.60 8.43
N LEU A 192 -11.36 -13.36 8.88
CA LEU A 192 -12.15 -12.35 8.14
C LEU A 192 -11.50 -11.98 6.80
N VAL A 193 -10.17 -11.85 6.74
CA VAL A 193 -9.44 -11.57 5.49
C VAL A 193 -9.66 -12.70 4.47
N ALA A 194 -9.60 -13.95 4.90
CA ALA A 194 -9.88 -15.09 4.02
C ALA A 194 -11.32 -15.04 3.50
N GLU A 195 -12.29 -14.76 4.38
CA GLU A 195 -13.70 -14.65 4.00
C GLU A 195 -13.97 -13.49 3.04
N TRP A 196 -13.39 -12.30 3.27
CA TRP A 196 -13.52 -11.15 2.38
C TRP A 196 -12.88 -11.39 1.00
N GLY A 197 -11.83 -12.20 0.94
CA GLY A 197 -11.08 -12.48 -0.28
C GLY A 197 -11.53 -13.71 -1.08
N LYS A 198 -12.44 -14.53 -0.56
CA LYS A 198 -12.74 -15.87 -1.11
C LYS A 198 -13.20 -15.87 -2.57
N ASP A 199 -13.94 -14.83 -2.98
CA ASP A 199 -14.50 -14.69 -4.33
C ASP A 199 -13.56 -13.93 -5.28
N LEU A 200 -12.38 -13.53 -4.79
CA LEU A 200 -11.38 -12.72 -5.52
C LEU A 200 -10.06 -13.49 -5.73
N ILE A 201 -10.10 -14.82 -5.67
CA ILE A 201 -8.94 -15.68 -5.92
C ILE A 201 -8.61 -15.68 -7.42
N GLY A 202 -7.40 -15.25 -7.74
CA GLY A 202 -6.84 -15.22 -9.09
C GLY A 202 -6.36 -16.59 -9.59
N GLN A 203 -5.80 -16.58 -10.80
CA GLN A 203 -5.36 -17.79 -11.51
C GLN A 203 -4.20 -18.50 -10.81
N HIS A 204 -3.36 -17.76 -10.09
CA HIS A 204 -2.24 -18.34 -9.32
C HIS A 204 -2.65 -18.76 -7.90
N GLY A 205 -3.95 -18.75 -7.56
CA GLY A 205 -4.46 -19.22 -6.29
C GLY A 205 -4.36 -18.21 -5.13
N TYR A 206 -4.02 -16.96 -5.42
CA TYR A 206 -3.97 -15.87 -4.44
C TYR A 206 -5.12 -14.87 -4.64
N SER A 207 -5.65 -14.33 -3.55
CA SER A 207 -6.74 -13.35 -3.55
C SER A 207 -6.24 -11.92 -3.80
N GLU A 208 -7.09 -11.08 -4.37
CA GLU A 208 -6.86 -9.63 -4.39
C GLU A 208 -7.02 -8.98 -3.00
N VAL A 209 -7.51 -9.72 -2.00
CA VAL A 209 -7.51 -9.31 -0.59
C VAL A 209 -6.39 -10.04 0.13
N GLY A 210 -5.31 -9.32 0.39
CA GLY A 210 -4.09 -9.77 1.03
C GLY A 210 -3.98 -9.37 2.51
N ALA A 211 -2.86 -9.76 3.13
CA ALA A 211 -2.53 -9.50 4.52
C ALA A 211 -1.25 -8.67 4.68
N VAL A 212 -1.22 -7.75 5.65
CA VAL A 212 0.01 -7.13 6.15
C VAL A 212 0.41 -7.82 7.46
N VAL A 213 1.58 -8.46 7.41
CA VAL A 213 2.19 -9.18 8.53
C VAL A 213 3.62 -8.67 8.73
N GLY A 214 3.92 -8.21 9.93
CA GLY A 214 5.22 -7.68 10.29
C GLY A 214 6.27 -8.78 10.36
N ALA A 215 7.40 -8.57 9.68
CA ALA A 215 8.53 -9.51 9.67
C ALA A 215 9.23 -9.69 11.03
N THR A 216 8.90 -8.84 12.02
CA THR A 216 9.45 -8.91 13.38
C THR A 216 9.04 -10.18 14.14
N TRP A 217 7.94 -10.82 13.73
CA TRP A 217 7.34 -11.96 14.45
C TRP A 217 7.30 -13.21 13.57
N PRO A 218 8.44 -13.91 13.35
CA PRO A 218 8.54 -14.98 12.37
C PRO A 218 7.61 -16.16 12.66
N GLU A 219 7.45 -16.55 13.93
CA GLU A 219 6.55 -17.64 14.32
C GLU A 219 5.08 -17.31 14.01
N GLN A 220 4.65 -16.09 14.33
CA GLN A 220 3.31 -15.61 14.01
C GLN A 220 3.11 -15.48 12.50
N GLY A 221 4.15 -15.09 11.77
CA GLY A 221 4.16 -15.07 10.31
C GLY A 221 3.93 -16.46 9.70
N SER A 222 4.61 -17.49 10.20
CA SER A 222 4.40 -18.87 9.77
C SER A 222 2.99 -19.36 10.06
N ALA A 223 2.48 -19.12 11.27
CA ALA A 223 1.11 -19.50 11.64
C ALA A 223 0.06 -18.82 10.76
N LEU A 224 0.24 -17.52 10.46
CA LEU A 224 -0.63 -16.79 9.54
C LEU A 224 -0.54 -17.33 8.11
N ARG A 225 0.65 -17.71 7.64
CA ARG A 225 0.83 -18.28 6.29
C ARG A 225 0.07 -19.59 6.12
N GLU A 226 0.08 -20.46 7.13
CA GLU A 226 -0.69 -21.71 7.15
C GLU A 226 -2.20 -21.47 7.19
N ARG A 227 -2.64 -20.49 8.00
CA ARG A 227 -4.06 -20.15 8.16
C ARG A 227 -4.66 -19.44 6.94
N LEU A 228 -3.84 -18.70 6.20
CA LEU A 228 -4.24 -17.89 5.06
C LEU A 228 -3.63 -18.42 3.75
N PRO A 229 -3.86 -19.67 3.29
CA PRO A 229 -3.11 -20.26 2.18
C PRO A 229 -3.27 -19.54 0.83
N ASN A 230 -4.36 -18.77 0.65
CA ASN A 230 -4.70 -18.06 -0.58
C ASN A 230 -4.49 -16.54 -0.50
N THR A 231 -3.78 -16.04 0.51
CA THR A 231 -3.64 -14.60 0.80
C THR A 231 -2.22 -14.10 0.62
#